data_AF-A0A388PX42-F1
#
_entry.id   AF-A0A388PX42-F1
#
_cell.length_a   1.000
_cell.length_b   1.000
_cell.length_c   1.000
_cell.angle_alpha   90.00
_cell.angle_beta   90.00
_cell.angle_gamma   90.00
#
_symmetry.space_group_name_H-M   'P 1'
#
loop_
_entity.id
_entity.type
_entity.pdbx_description
1 polymer ?
#
loop_
_entity_poly.entity_id
_entity_poly.type
_entity_poly.pdbx_seq_one_letter_code
_entity_poly.pdbx_strand_id
1 'polypeptide(L)' 'MTEIFNIPSKKVKDFLNDNSNNIVLDVRTEEEWNSVGKPDAELLNSKTLFISLLVGPDRIKNENFIKEFLDKKILKKIIF' A
#
# COMPACT_ATOMS: atom_id res chain seq x y z
N MET A 1 12.71 -1.50 18.54
CA MET A 1 13.39 -2.32 17.52
C MET A 1 12.41 -2.46 16.37
N THR A 2 12.71 -1.93 15.20
CA THR A 2 11.82 -2.04 14.03
C THR A 2 12.22 -3.32 13.30
N GLU A 3 11.33 -4.29 13.28
CA GLU A 3 11.58 -5.56 12.58
C GLU A 3 11.09 -5.41 11.13
N ILE A 4 11.96 -5.73 10.17
CA ILE A 4 11.62 -5.75 8.75
C ILE A 4 11.78 -7.20 8.28
N PHE A 5 10.70 -7.75 7.73
CA PHE A 5 10.67 -9.11 7.20
C PHE A 5 10.35 -9.08 5.71
N ASN A 6 11.05 -9.91 4.95
CA ASN A 6 10.75 -10.13 3.54
C ASN A 6 9.87 -11.37 3.40
N ILE A 7 8.72 -11.24 2.74
CA ILE A 7 7.76 -12.32 2.52
C ILE A 7 7.73 -12.66 1.03
N PRO A 8 7.93 -13.93 0.65
CA PRO A 8 7.75 -14.35 -0.74
C PRO A 8 6.31 -14.12 -1.20
N SER A 9 6.11 -13.66 -2.45
CA SER A 9 4.78 -13.34 -3.00
C SER A 9 3.74 -14.44 -2.80
N LYS A 10 4.14 -15.71 -2.99
CA LYS A 10 3.27 -16.89 -2.80
C LYS A 10 2.73 -17.07 -1.38
N LYS A 11 3.36 -16.46 -0.37
CA LYS A 11 2.95 -16.51 1.04
C LYS A 11 2.20 -15.26 1.51
N VAL A 12 2.13 -14.21 0.69
CA VAL A 12 1.49 -12.93 1.09
C VAL A 12 0.01 -13.14 1.39
N LYS A 13 -0.68 -13.97 0.61
CA LYS A 13 -2.10 -14.26 0.83
C LYS A 13 -2.36 -14.90 2.20
N ASP A 14 -1.58 -15.93 2.53
CA ASP A 14 -1.68 -16.61 3.82
C ASP A 14 -1.36 -15.64 4.97
N PHE A 15 -0.27 -14.86 4.82
CA PHE A 15 0.12 -13.85 5.80
C PHE A 15 -0.98 -12.81 6.06
N LEU A 16 -1.63 -12.30 5.00
CA LEU A 16 -2.71 -11.32 5.15
C LEU A 16 -3.96 -11.93 5.79
N ASN A 17 -4.29 -13.19 5.47
CA ASN A 17 -5.42 -13.89 6.08
C ASN A 17 -5.20 -14.19 7.58
N ASP A 18 -3.98 -14.57 7.95
CA ASP A 18 -3.63 -14.95 9.32
C ASP A 18 -3.51 -13.75 10.25
N ASN A 19 -3.39 -12.53 9.70
CA ASN A 19 -3.15 -11.31 10.46
C ASN A 19 -4.19 -10.24 10.11
N SER A 20 -5.07 -9.92 11.06
CA SER A 20 -6.08 -8.87 10.88
C SER A 20 -5.53 -7.46 11.12
N ASN A 21 -6.22 -6.44 10.59
CA ASN A 21 -5.86 -5.01 10.74
C ASN A 21 -4.56 -4.58 10.02
N ASN A 22 -4.16 -5.32 9.00
CA ASN A 22 -3.01 -4.99 8.15
C ASN A 22 -3.36 -3.98 7.06
N ILE A 23 -2.35 -3.27 6.59
CA ILE A 23 -2.41 -2.36 5.44
C ILE A 23 -1.45 -2.87 4.37
N VAL A 24 -1.96 -3.08 3.16
CA VAL A 24 -1.15 -3.25 1.95
C VAL A 24 -0.94 -1.87 1.34
N LEU A 25 0.30 -1.40 1.31
CA LEU A 25 0.68 -0.16 0.65
C LEU A 25 1.32 -0.49 -0.70
N ASP A 26 0.58 -0.29 -1.79
CA ASP A 26 1.13 -0.40 -3.14
C ASP A 26 1.82 0.93 -3.49
N VAL A 27 3.13 0.84 -3.70
CA VAL A 27 4.03 1.98 -3.93
C VAL A 27 4.47 2.15 -5.39
N ARG A 28 3.92 1.32 -6.28
CA ARG A 28 4.16 1.39 -7.72
C ARG A 28 3.59 2.69 -8.30
N THR A 29 3.96 2.97 -9.55
CA THR A 29 3.44 4.12 -10.30
C THR A 29 1.98 3.93 -10.67
N GLU A 30 1.29 5.05 -10.92
CA GLU A 30 -0.10 5.01 -11.40
C GLU A 30 -0.22 4.32 -12.76
N GLU A 31 0.79 4.48 -13.63
CA GLU A 31 0.85 3.78 -14.92
C GLU A 31 0.86 2.25 -14.74
N GLU A 32 1.68 1.73 -13.81
CA GLU A 32 1.71 0.29 -13.48
C GLU A 32 0.37 -0.19 -12.92
N TRP A 33 -0.29 0.61 -12.08
CA TRP A 33 -1.61 0.26 -11.57
C TRP A 33 -2.68 0.17 -12.67
N ASN A 34 -2.62 1.08 -13.64
CA ASN A 34 -3.61 1.15 -14.72
C ASN A 34 -3.32 0.14 -15.85
N SER A 35 -2.06 -0.25 -16.07
CA SER A 35 -1.65 -1.18 -17.13
C SER A 35 -1.60 -2.66 -16.68
N VAL A 36 -1.12 -2.93 -15.46
CA VAL A 36 -0.98 -4.30 -14.92
C VAL A 36 -2.17 -4.65 -14.03
N GLY A 37 -2.72 -3.66 -13.33
CA GLY A 37 -3.80 -3.83 -12.36
C GLY A 37 -3.38 -3.53 -10.93
N LYS A 38 -4.39 -3.51 -10.05
CA LYS A 38 -4.28 -3.17 -8.62
C LYS A 38 -4.56 -4.42 -7.77
N PRO A 39 -3.80 -4.65 -6.69
CA PRO A 39 -4.18 -5.66 -5.70
C PRO A 39 -5.51 -5.27 -5.02
N ASP A 40 -6.30 -6.29 -4.68
CA ASP A 40 -7.54 -6.18 -3.90
C ASP A 40 -7.34 -6.93 -2.57
N ALA A 41 -6.72 -6.25 -1.60
CA ALA A 41 -6.44 -6.82 -0.29
C ALA A 41 -7.67 -6.83 0.62
N GLU A 42 -8.73 -6.11 0.24
CA GLU A 42 -10.02 -6.07 0.92
C GLU A 42 -10.68 -7.45 0.94
N LEU A 43 -10.48 -8.26 -0.10
CA LEU A 43 -10.87 -9.68 -0.14
C LEU A 43 -10.15 -10.56 0.90
N LEU A 44 -9.06 -10.06 1.49
CA LEU A 44 -8.19 -10.78 2.44
C LEU A 44 -8.18 -10.12 3.83
N ASN A 45 -9.27 -9.45 4.21
CA ASN A 45 -9.41 -8.74 5.49
C ASN A 45 -8.34 -7.65 5.75
N SER A 46 -7.73 -7.11 4.69
CA SER A 46 -6.73 -6.06 4.76
C SER A 46 -7.18 -4.83 3.95
N LYS A 47 -6.61 -3.66 4.25
CA LYS A 47 -6.90 -2.43 3.51
C LYS A 47 -5.80 -2.15 2.51
N THR A 48 -6.15 -1.80 1.29
CA THR A 48 -5.20 -1.35 0.28
C THR A 48 -5.06 0.17 0.31
N LEU A 49 -3.83 0.68 0.28
CA LEU A 49 -3.49 2.07 0.07
C LEU A 49 -2.62 2.19 -1.17
N PHE A 50 -2.93 3.16 -2.01
CA PHE A 50 -2.19 3.46 -3.23
C PHE A 50 -1.51 4.82 -3.06
N ILE A 51 -0.19 4.82 -2.98
CA ILE A 51 0.64 6.03 -2.86
C ILE A 51 1.94 5.74 -3.60
N SER A 52 2.13 6.38 -4.75
CA SER A 52 3.32 6.11 -5.55
C SER A 52 4.58 6.72 -4.92
N LEU A 53 5.67 5.96 -4.90
CA LEU A 53 7.00 6.49 -4.58
C LEU A 53 7.57 7.37 -5.69
N LEU A 54 7.13 7.15 -6.93
CA LEU A 54 7.63 7.84 -8.13
C LEU A 54 6.45 8.42 -8.92
N VAL A 55 6.55 9.68 -9.35
CA VAL A 55 5.48 10.39 -10.05
C VAL A 55 5.93 10.83 -11.44
N GLY A 56 4.96 10.83 -12.36
CA GLY A 56 5.16 11.24 -13.74
C GLY A 56 5.96 10.23 -14.59
N PRO A 57 6.06 10.51 -15.90
CA PRO A 57 6.76 9.64 -16.85
C PRO A 57 8.27 9.55 -16.55
N ASP A 58 8.85 10.62 -16.00
CA ASP A 58 10.27 10.69 -15.64
C ASP A 58 10.58 10.00 -14.30
N ARG A 59 9.58 9.39 -13.66
CA ARG A 59 9.71 8.64 -12.39
C ARG A 59 10.43 9.45 -11.31
N ILE A 60 10.02 10.70 -11.14
CA ILE A 60 10.58 11.62 -10.15
C ILE A 60 10.12 11.19 -8.77
N LYS A 61 10.99 11.26 -7.76
CA LYS A 61 10.64 10.92 -6.37
C LYS A 61 9.43 11.74 -5.90
N ASN A 62 8.44 11.08 -5.33
CA ASN A 62 7.31 11.75 -4.70
C ASN A 62 7.74 12.37 -3.35
N GLU A 63 7.99 13.67 -3.34
CA GLU A 63 8.35 14.42 -2.13
C GLU A 63 7.21 14.46 -1.10
N ASN A 64 5.95 14.30 -1.55
CA ASN A 64 4.77 14.32 -0.70
C ASN A 64 4.38 12.94 -0.17
N PHE A 65 5.13 11.88 -0.48
CA PHE A 65 4.79 10.49 -0.12
C PHE A 65 4.40 10.32 1.35
N ILE A 66 5.21 10.87 2.26
CA ILE A 66 4.97 10.75 3.72
C ILE A 66 3.70 11.51 4.12
N LYS A 67 3.49 12.70 3.56
CA LYS A 67 2.29 13.51 3.82
C LYS A 67 1.04 12.77 3.34
N GLU A 68 1.05 12.25 2.12
CA GLU A 68 -0.06 11.46 1.57
C GLU A 68 -0.37 10.21 2.41
N PHE A 69 0.67 9.53 2.90
CA PHE A 69 0.51 8.37 3.77
C PHE A 69 -0.14 8.72 5.10
N LEU A 70 0.31 9.80 5.74
CA LEU A 70 -0.26 10.28 6.99
C LEU A 70 -1.71 10.75 6.80
N ASP A 71 -1.99 11.52 5.75
CA ASP A 71 -3.34 12.01 5.45
C ASP A 71 -4.33 10.84 5.26
N LYS A 72 -3.95 9.81 4.48
CA LYS A 72 -4.78 8.61 4.29
C LYS A 72 -4.98 7.79 5.57
N LYS A 73 -4.01 7.81 6.50
CA LYS A 73 -4.12 7.14 7.80
C LYS A 73 -5.00 7.91 8.78
N ILE A 74 -4.90 9.24 8.80
CA ILE A 74 -5.67 10.13 9.68
C ILE A 74 -7.15 10.15 9.29
N LEU A 75 -7.48 10.25 8.00
CA LEU A 75 -8.86 10.19 7.49
C LEU A 75 -9.60 8.90 7.91
N LYS A 76 -8.89 7.79 8.14
CA LYS A 76 -9.49 6.54 8.64
C LYS A 76 -9.71 6.49 10.15
N LYS A 77 -9.03 7.35 10.94
CA LYS A 77 -9.19 7.42 12.40
C LYS A 77 -10.27 8.42 12.83
N ILE A 78 -10.57 9.39 11.96
CA ILE A 78 -11.66 10.37 12.13
C ILE A 78 -12.84 9.90 11.28
N ILE A 79 -13.51 8.84 11.72
CA ILE A 79 -14.86 8.49 11.28
C ILE A 79 -15.64 8.27 12.58
N PHE A 80 -16.72 9.05 12.75
CA PHE A 80 -17.45 9.40 13.99
C PHE A 80 -17.58 8.31 15.06
#